data_AF-A0A7W3Z4F2-F1
#
_entry.id   AF-A0A7W3Z4F2-F1
#
_cell.length_a   1.000
_cell.length_b   1.000
_cell.length_c   1.000
_cell.angle_alpha   90.00
_cell.angle_beta   90.00
_cell.angle_gamma   90.00
#
_symmetry.space_group_name_H-M   'P 1'
#
loop_
_entity.id
_entity.type
_entity.pdbx_description
1 polymer ?
#
loop_
_entity_poly.entity_id
_entity_poly.type
_entity_poly.pdbx_seq_one_letter_code
_entity_poly.pdbx_strand_id
1 'polypeptide(L)'
;MNIQQLLKKLTAKEKALIKTVEVRELDEEEQGHFVAFVDEGEHTYDVHIHVEEQQVKQMSCDCGDTAMLCVHQGAVLMQITQKGLKVATTQLVKKTRPKAKQTASTVLLQEQSKEVLTQWLAEVFKKNKSLEQQFVLTFSKEKREYTVEYVEDIMQQTFKAVAGKRKTLEGVKIKKILDTLAIAFEPVNDFITVNIDKPIAYGLFSKIVSDIQAFDKRISHHSKKFGDFYQSYSTWFALTLNNTQNQAIYRTQIKQLMDRVFAESRPTIAVDTVLLKGIYDCGTIDQQKSFAEVLRPCLLQTSFTRYDFKMDFVSFVRDVALTHDFYEEVGSFFEIKS
;
A
#
# COMPACT_ATOMS: atom_id res chain seq x y z
N MET A 1 -22.62 10.97 -34.46
CA MET A 1 -23.12 9.84 -35.30
C MET A 1 -22.48 8.55 -34.83
N ASN A 2 -23.14 7.39 -34.94
CA ASN A 2 -22.49 6.10 -34.58
C ASN A 2 -21.44 5.69 -35.62
N ILE A 3 -20.34 5.07 -35.19
CA ILE A 3 -19.25 4.58 -36.06
C ILE A 3 -19.78 3.73 -37.22
N GLN A 4 -20.73 2.81 -36.96
CA GLN A 4 -21.32 1.96 -37.99
C GLN A 4 -22.13 2.76 -39.03
N GLN A 5 -22.75 3.87 -38.64
CA GLN A 5 -23.47 4.74 -39.55
C GLN A 5 -22.50 5.54 -40.44
N LEU A 6 -21.36 5.96 -39.89
CA LEU A 6 -20.29 6.62 -40.65
C LEU A 6 -19.68 5.65 -41.68
N LEU A 7 -19.33 4.42 -41.26
CA LEU A 7 -18.76 3.40 -42.14
C LEU A 7 -19.74 2.90 -43.23
N LYS A 8 -21.05 2.98 -42.98
CA LYS A 8 -22.09 2.65 -43.99
C LYS A 8 -22.21 3.71 -45.10
N LYS A 9 -21.84 4.96 -44.82
CA LYS A 9 -21.86 6.03 -45.83
C LYS A 9 -20.69 5.97 -46.81
N LEU A 10 -19.66 5.17 -46.50
CA LEU A 10 -18.52 4.98 -47.37
C LEU A 10 -18.87 4.12 -48.59
N THR A 11 -18.51 4.62 -49.76
CA THR A 11 -18.55 3.94 -51.06
C THR A 11 -17.58 2.75 -51.08
N ALA A 12 -17.78 1.84 -52.04
CA ALA A 12 -16.87 0.71 -52.25
C ALA A 12 -15.43 1.15 -52.56
N LYS A 13 -15.27 2.30 -53.26
CA LYS A 13 -13.96 2.87 -53.60
C LYS A 13 -13.24 3.40 -52.36
N GLU A 14 -13.93 4.13 -51.49
CA GLU A 14 -13.36 4.63 -50.23
C GLU A 14 -12.96 3.49 -49.29
N LYS A 15 -13.78 2.43 -49.21
CA LYS A 15 -13.43 1.23 -48.43
C LYS A 15 -12.23 0.47 -48.98
N ALA A 16 -11.96 0.56 -50.28
CA ALA A 16 -10.78 -0.03 -50.88
C ALA A 16 -9.52 0.80 -50.55
N LEU A 17 -9.63 2.13 -50.57
CA LEU A 17 -8.54 3.05 -50.19
C LEU A 17 -8.19 2.96 -48.70
N ILE A 18 -9.17 2.80 -47.82
CA ILE A 18 -8.91 2.60 -46.37
C ILE A 18 -8.05 1.34 -46.11
N LYS A 19 -8.12 0.33 -46.97
CA LYS A 19 -7.32 -0.90 -46.83
C LYS A 19 -5.87 -0.75 -47.30
N THR A 20 -5.52 0.37 -47.95
CA THR A 20 -4.15 0.61 -48.43
C THR A 20 -3.28 1.35 -47.42
N VAL A 21 -3.88 1.86 -46.33
CA VAL A 21 -3.18 2.51 -45.22
C VAL A 21 -3.09 1.57 -44.02
N GLU A 22 -2.02 1.70 -43.23
CA GLU A 22 -1.76 0.83 -42.07
C GLU A 22 -1.88 1.61 -40.76
N VAL A 23 -2.65 1.08 -39.80
CA VAL A 23 -2.75 1.68 -38.45
C VAL A 23 -1.77 0.96 -37.53
N ARG A 24 -0.65 1.61 -37.20
CA ARG A 24 0.49 1.03 -36.50
C ARG A 24 0.27 0.91 -35.00
N GLU A 25 -0.15 1.99 -34.37
CA GLU A 25 -0.42 2.08 -32.93
C GLU A 25 -1.80 2.71 -32.75
N LEU A 26 -2.68 2.07 -31.99
CA LEU A 26 -4.01 2.56 -31.68
C LEU A 26 -4.22 2.35 -30.19
N ASP A 27 -4.14 3.45 -29.44
CA ASP A 27 -4.28 3.47 -28.00
C ASP A 27 -5.49 4.29 -27.58
N GLU A 28 -6.00 3.97 -26.39
CA GLU A 28 -7.05 4.73 -25.71
C GLU A 28 -6.40 5.45 -24.52
N GLU A 29 -6.09 6.73 -24.69
CA GLU A 29 -5.41 7.54 -23.66
C GLU A 29 -6.33 7.82 -22.47
N GLU A 30 -7.59 8.12 -22.77
CA GLU A 30 -8.67 8.34 -21.81
C GLU A 30 -9.92 7.61 -22.29
N GLN A 31 -10.87 7.33 -21.40
CA GLN A 31 -12.08 6.60 -21.76
C GLN A 31 -12.80 7.26 -22.96
N GLY A 32 -12.83 6.57 -24.10
CA GLY A 32 -13.43 7.05 -25.35
C GLY A 32 -12.54 7.96 -26.20
N HIS A 33 -11.31 8.30 -25.79
CA HIS A 33 -10.35 9.07 -26.57
C HIS A 33 -9.30 8.16 -27.21
N PHE A 34 -9.40 7.95 -28.51
CA PHE A 34 -8.50 7.10 -29.29
C PHE A 34 -7.48 7.95 -30.03
N VAL A 35 -6.22 7.56 -29.94
CA VAL A 35 -5.09 8.16 -30.67
C VAL A 35 -4.41 7.09 -31.50
N ALA A 36 -4.11 7.40 -32.75
CA ALA A 36 -3.47 6.46 -33.64
C ALA A 36 -2.50 7.10 -34.63
N PHE A 37 -1.44 6.35 -34.96
CA PHE A 37 -0.53 6.66 -36.07
C PHE A 37 -0.90 5.81 -37.29
N VAL A 38 -1.18 6.49 -38.41
CA VAL A 38 -1.59 5.83 -39.66
C VAL A 38 -0.58 6.10 -40.76
N ASP A 39 -0.03 5.04 -41.32
CA ASP A 39 0.96 5.09 -42.40
C ASP A 39 0.30 5.01 -43.77
N GLU A 40 0.68 5.95 -44.65
CA GLU A 40 0.33 5.98 -46.06
C GLU A 40 1.63 6.20 -46.88
N GLY A 41 2.21 5.11 -47.36
CA GLY A 41 3.49 5.17 -48.09
C GLY A 41 4.66 5.55 -47.18
N GLU A 42 5.33 6.66 -47.48
CA GLU A 42 6.46 7.19 -46.69
C GLU A 42 6.01 8.23 -45.63
N HIS A 43 4.71 8.49 -45.52
CA HIS A 43 4.14 9.47 -44.59
C HIS A 43 3.36 8.78 -43.46
N THR A 44 3.42 9.38 -42.28
CA THR A 44 2.66 8.97 -41.10
C THR A 44 1.80 10.14 -40.65
N TYR A 45 0.54 9.86 -40.32
CA TYR A 45 -0.47 10.84 -39.94
C TYR A 45 -1.04 10.54 -38.56
N ASP A 46 -1.24 11.60 -37.78
CA ASP A 46 -1.80 11.55 -36.42
C ASP A 46 -3.32 11.66 -36.48
N VAL A 47 -4.00 10.65 -35.93
CA VAL A 47 -5.46 10.57 -35.93
C VAL A 47 -5.99 10.51 -34.51
N HIS A 48 -6.91 11.42 -34.18
CA HIS A 48 -7.61 11.44 -32.90
C HIS A 48 -9.11 11.25 -33.11
N ILE A 49 -9.72 10.36 -32.33
CA ILE A 49 -11.16 10.07 -32.38
C ILE A 49 -11.72 10.05 -30.97
N HIS A 50 -12.69 10.92 -30.69
CA HIS A 50 -13.42 10.92 -29.43
C HIS A 50 -14.82 10.31 -29.60
N VAL A 51 -15.10 9.26 -28.81
CA VAL A 51 -16.34 8.50 -28.83
C VAL A 51 -16.95 8.46 -27.44
N GLU A 52 -18.18 8.95 -27.34
CA GLU A 52 -18.96 8.97 -26.11
C GLU A 52 -20.33 8.33 -26.39
N GLU A 53 -20.78 7.42 -25.52
CA GLU A 53 -22.09 6.73 -25.67
C GLU A 53 -22.31 6.13 -27.08
N GLN A 54 -21.26 5.55 -27.66
CA GLN A 54 -21.23 4.97 -29.02
C GLN A 54 -21.42 5.97 -30.17
N GLN A 55 -21.31 7.27 -29.89
CA GLN A 55 -21.33 8.32 -30.88
C GLN A 55 -19.97 8.97 -31.01
N VAL A 56 -19.49 9.07 -32.25
CA VAL A 56 -18.33 9.90 -32.56
C VAL A 56 -18.71 11.36 -32.34
N LYS A 57 -18.01 12.00 -31.40
CA LYS A 57 -18.18 13.41 -31.04
C LYS A 57 -17.20 14.29 -31.80
N GLN A 58 -15.95 13.84 -31.93
CA GLN A 58 -14.89 14.57 -32.60
C GLN A 58 -13.95 13.61 -33.34
N MET A 59 -13.46 14.06 -34.50
CA MET A 59 -12.39 13.40 -35.25
C MET A 59 -11.44 14.47 -35.78
N SER A 60 -10.15 14.24 -35.68
CA SER A 60 -9.12 15.07 -36.32
C SER A 60 -8.06 14.19 -36.94
N CYS A 61 -7.51 14.66 -38.05
CA CYS A 61 -6.36 14.07 -38.73
C CYS A 61 -5.53 15.21 -39.33
N ASP A 62 -4.22 15.10 -39.28
CA ASP A 62 -3.26 16.08 -39.78
C ASP A 62 -2.97 15.95 -41.30
N CYS A 63 -3.63 15.02 -42.01
CA CYS A 63 -3.43 14.80 -43.44
C CYS A 63 -3.96 15.92 -44.36
N GLY A 64 -4.55 16.98 -43.79
CA GLY A 64 -5.02 18.16 -44.54
C GLY A 64 -6.27 17.95 -45.40
N ASP A 65 -6.88 16.77 -45.37
CA ASP A 65 -8.12 16.49 -46.09
C ASP A 65 -9.32 17.16 -45.38
N THR A 66 -10.19 17.79 -46.17
CA THR A 66 -11.39 18.50 -45.69
C THR A 66 -12.66 17.69 -45.88
N ALA A 67 -12.56 16.47 -46.40
CA ALA A 67 -13.67 15.55 -46.47
C ALA A 67 -14.25 15.26 -45.08
N MET A 68 -15.53 14.87 -45.04
CA MET A 68 -16.23 14.50 -43.80
C MET A 68 -15.55 13.34 -43.05
N LEU A 69 -14.83 12.47 -43.79
CA LEU A 69 -14.01 11.38 -43.25
C LEU A 69 -12.85 11.14 -44.21
N CYS A 70 -11.61 11.38 -43.76
CA CYS A 70 -10.43 11.03 -44.56
C CYS A 70 -10.14 9.53 -44.50
N VAL A 71 -9.27 9.04 -45.38
CA VAL A 71 -8.88 7.61 -45.43
C VAL A 71 -8.26 7.14 -44.11
N HIS A 72 -7.49 7.98 -43.42
CA HIS A 72 -6.85 7.68 -42.13
C HIS A 72 -7.87 7.54 -41.00
N GLN A 73 -8.81 8.48 -40.89
CA GLN A 73 -9.92 8.40 -39.93
C GLN A 73 -10.80 7.15 -40.20
N GLY A 74 -11.04 6.84 -41.48
CA GLY A 74 -11.74 5.63 -41.89
C GLY A 74 -11.02 4.35 -41.45
N ALA A 75 -9.69 4.30 -41.57
CA ALA A 75 -8.86 3.18 -41.13
C ALA A 75 -8.92 2.98 -39.62
N VAL A 76 -8.82 4.05 -38.84
CA VAL A 76 -8.91 4.00 -37.38
C VAL A 76 -10.31 3.56 -36.94
N LEU A 77 -11.39 4.12 -37.51
CA LEU A 77 -12.77 3.67 -37.22
C LEU A 77 -12.99 2.19 -37.57
N MET A 78 -12.41 1.70 -38.67
CA MET A 78 -12.46 0.28 -39.03
C MET A 78 -11.67 -0.58 -38.03
N GLN A 79 -10.51 -0.12 -37.57
CA GLN A 79 -9.70 -0.88 -36.62
C GLN A 79 -10.34 -0.90 -35.21
N ILE A 80 -10.95 0.20 -34.76
CA ILE A 80 -11.75 0.29 -33.52
C ILE A 80 -12.89 -0.73 -33.55
N THR A 81 -13.62 -0.82 -34.67
CA THR A 81 -14.74 -1.77 -34.84
C THR A 81 -14.28 -3.22 -34.98
N GLN A 82 -13.16 -3.50 -35.66
CA GLN A 82 -12.61 -4.85 -35.86
C GLN A 82 -11.94 -5.43 -34.62
N LYS A 83 -11.19 -4.62 -33.86
CA LYS A 83 -10.56 -5.02 -32.59
C LYS A 83 -11.60 -5.24 -31.47
N GLY A 84 -12.86 -4.90 -31.71
CA GLY A 84 -13.92 -5.02 -30.72
C GLY A 84 -13.65 -4.17 -29.48
N LEU A 85 -12.91 -3.06 -29.63
CA LEU A 85 -12.67 -2.08 -28.59
C LEU A 85 -14.04 -1.49 -28.22
N LYS A 86 -14.61 -1.98 -27.12
CA LYS A 86 -16.00 -1.72 -26.77
C LYS A 86 -16.13 -0.32 -26.21
N VAL A 87 -16.68 0.59 -27.01
CA VAL A 87 -17.45 1.71 -26.47
C VAL A 87 -18.69 1.10 -25.81
N ALA A 88 -18.74 1.22 -24.49
CA ALA A 88 -19.65 0.49 -23.62
C ALA A 88 -21.09 0.46 -24.12
N THR A 89 -21.62 -0.73 -24.39
CA THR A 89 -22.95 -1.15 -23.94
C THR A 89 -23.07 -2.67 -23.98
N THR A 90 -24.05 -3.12 -23.22
CA THR A 90 -24.31 -4.43 -22.62
C THR A 90 -24.48 -5.64 -23.57
N GLN A 91 -24.04 -6.80 -23.06
CA GLN A 91 -24.36 -8.21 -23.39
C GLN A 91 -23.62 -8.97 -24.52
N LEU A 92 -22.92 -10.05 -24.09
CA LEU A 92 -22.82 -11.45 -24.59
C LEU A 92 -22.61 -11.70 -26.12
N VAL A 93 -21.61 -12.43 -26.66
CA VAL A 93 -21.01 -13.75 -26.33
C VAL A 93 -19.66 -13.97 -27.07
N LYS A 94 -18.62 -14.50 -26.36
CA LYS A 94 -17.46 -15.39 -26.70
C LYS A 94 -16.68 -15.24 -28.04
N LYS A 95 -15.35 -15.44 -28.17
CA LYS A 95 -14.33 -16.25 -27.44
C LYS A 95 -12.91 -15.97 -27.99
N THR A 96 -11.88 -16.05 -27.14
CA THR A 96 -10.44 -16.47 -27.33
C THR A 96 -9.59 -15.67 -26.32
N ARG A 97 -8.59 -16.13 -25.56
CA ARG A 97 -7.68 -17.30 -25.45
C ARG A 97 -7.50 -17.62 -23.92
N PRO A 98 -6.72 -18.62 -23.45
CA PRO A 98 -6.88 -19.22 -22.12
C PRO A 98 -6.46 -18.28 -20.99
N LYS A 99 -7.44 -17.69 -20.31
CA LYS A 99 -7.25 -17.10 -18.98
C LYS A 99 -7.24 -18.21 -17.93
N ALA A 100 -6.44 -18.04 -16.87
CA ALA A 100 -6.46 -18.87 -15.68
C ALA A 100 -7.89 -19.27 -15.30
N LYS A 101 -8.10 -20.53 -14.87
CA LYS A 101 -9.43 -21.07 -14.50
C LYS A 101 -10.17 -20.06 -13.61
N GLN A 102 -11.12 -19.33 -14.19
CA GLN A 102 -12.04 -18.49 -13.44
C GLN A 102 -12.82 -19.40 -12.50
N THR A 103 -12.85 -19.05 -11.22
CA THR A 103 -13.63 -19.79 -10.23
C THR A 103 -15.12 -19.52 -10.48
N ALA A 104 -16.00 -20.43 -10.02
CA ALA A 104 -17.45 -20.23 -10.11
C ALA A 104 -17.88 -18.88 -9.50
N SER A 105 -17.22 -18.46 -8.42
CA SER A 105 -17.46 -17.15 -7.79
C SER A 105 -17.12 -15.96 -8.70
N THR A 106 -16.03 -16.02 -9.46
CA THR A 106 -15.66 -14.93 -10.37
C THR A 106 -16.60 -14.81 -11.57
N VAL A 107 -17.18 -15.91 -12.03
CA VAL A 107 -18.19 -15.91 -13.10
C VAL A 107 -19.47 -15.27 -12.57
N LEU A 108 -19.95 -15.71 -11.40
CA LEU A 108 -21.16 -15.17 -10.79
C LEU A 108 -21.04 -13.66 -10.53
N LEU A 109 -19.89 -13.19 -10.03
CA LEU A 109 -19.65 -11.76 -9.81
C LEU A 109 -19.72 -10.93 -11.10
N GLN A 110 -19.35 -11.50 -12.26
CA GLN A 110 -19.40 -10.83 -13.55
C GLN A 110 -20.80 -10.84 -14.18
N GLU A 111 -21.64 -11.79 -13.80
CA GLU A 111 -23.01 -11.95 -14.33
C GLU A 111 -24.05 -11.14 -13.55
N GLN A 112 -23.79 -10.79 -12.28
CA GLN A 112 -24.71 -10.00 -11.48
C GLN A 112 -24.67 -8.51 -11.81
N SER A 113 -25.81 -7.83 -11.68
CA SER A 113 -25.87 -6.38 -11.78
C SER A 113 -25.22 -5.72 -10.56
N LYS A 114 -24.80 -4.46 -10.72
CA LYS A 114 -24.22 -3.66 -9.65
C LYS A 114 -25.17 -3.56 -8.45
N GLU A 115 -26.47 -3.40 -8.70
CA GLU A 115 -27.50 -3.27 -7.69
C GLU A 115 -27.63 -4.56 -6.87
N VAL A 116 -27.64 -5.73 -7.55
CA VAL A 116 -27.71 -7.04 -6.88
C VAL A 116 -26.48 -7.28 -6.01
N LEU A 117 -25.29 -6.99 -6.53
CA LEU A 117 -24.05 -7.12 -5.77
C LEU A 117 -23.98 -6.17 -4.58
N THR A 118 -24.46 -4.92 -4.75
CA THR A 118 -24.51 -3.93 -3.67
C THR A 118 -25.46 -4.38 -2.56
N GLN A 119 -26.65 -4.86 -2.92
CA GLN A 119 -27.63 -5.39 -1.97
C GLN A 119 -27.09 -6.61 -1.23
N TRP A 120 -26.47 -7.54 -1.96
CA TRP A 120 -25.89 -8.74 -1.37
C TRP A 120 -24.72 -8.41 -0.43
N LEU A 121 -23.81 -7.51 -0.82
CA LEU A 121 -22.72 -7.03 0.03
C LEU A 121 -23.24 -6.37 1.30
N ALA A 122 -24.30 -5.56 1.21
CA ALA A 122 -24.92 -4.94 2.38
C ALA A 122 -25.48 -6.00 3.37
N GLU A 123 -26.11 -7.07 2.87
CA GLU A 123 -26.57 -8.18 3.71
C GLU A 123 -25.42 -9.00 4.29
N VAL A 124 -24.32 -9.15 3.55
CA VAL A 124 -23.09 -9.79 4.04
C VAL A 124 -22.45 -8.96 5.15
N PHE A 125 -22.38 -7.63 5.01
CA PHE A 125 -21.83 -6.72 6.01
C PHE A 125 -22.62 -6.74 7.32
N LYS A 126 -23.96 -6.77 7.25
CA LYS A 126 -24.82 -6.97 8.43
C LYS A 126 -24.46 -8.24 9.22
N LYS A 127 -24.02 -9.30 8.53
CA LYS A 127 -23.66 -10.59 9.13
C LYS A 127 -22.16 -10.70 9.49
N ASN A 128 -21.32 -9.86 8.90
CA ASN A 128 -19.88 -9.86 9.10
C ASN A 128 -19.31 -8.44 9.12
N LYS A 129 -19.34 -7.84 10.31
CA LYS A 129 -18.90 -6.45 10.53
C LYS A 129 -17.41 -6.22 10.23
N SER A 130 -16.58 -7.25 10.37
CA SER A 130 -15.15 -7.19 10.03
C SER A 130 -14.93 -7.07 8.53
N LEU A 131 -15.73 -7.77 7.71
CA LEU A 131 -15.66 -7.64 6.25
C LEU A 131 -16.19 -6.29 5.76
N GLU A 132 -17.18 -5.72 6.44
CA GLU A 132 -17.64 -4.35 6.19
C GLU A 132 -16.51 -3.34 6.42
N GLN A 133 -15.79 -3.46 7.53
CA GLN A 133 -14.64 -2.60 7.82
C GLN A 133 -13.56 -2.72 6.76
N GLN A 134 -13.21 -3.95 6.35
CA GLN A 134 -12.26 -4.18 5.28
C GLN A 134 -12.72 -3.51 3.98
N PHE A 135 -13.98 -3.67 3.59
CA PHE A 135 -14.52 -3.03 2.39
C PHE A 135 -14.44 -1.50 2.45
N VAL A 136 -14.85 -0.90 3.58
CA VAL A 136 -14.81 0.54 3.77
C VAL A 136 -13.36 1.06 3.79
N LEU A 137 -12.42 0.31 4.37
CA LEU A 137 -10.98 0.60 4.33
C LEU A 137 -10.43 0.60 2.90
N THR A 138 -10.76 -0.43 2.11
CA THR A 138 -10.23 -0.61 0.76
C THR A 138 -10.80 0.40 -0.24
N PHE A 139 -12.05 0.84 -0.10
CA PHE A 139 -12.76 1.63 -1.12
C PHE A 139 -13.18 3.04 -0.72
N SER A 140 -12.89 3.50 0.51
CA SER A 140 -13.17 4.89 0.89
C SER A 140 -12.22 5.84 0.17
N LYS A 141 -12.79 6.86 -0.50
CA LYS A 141 -12.05 7.96 -1.15
C LYS A 141 -11.76 9.12 -0.21
N GLU A 142 -12.22 9.05 1.04
CA GLU A 142 -11.92 10.10 2.02
C GLU A 142 -10.44 10.06 2.38
N LYS A 143 -9.80 11.24 2.44
CA LYS A 143 -8.54 11.41 3.17
C LYS A 143 -8.83 11.01 4.62
N ARG A 144 -8.64 9.74 4.96
CA ARG A 144 -8.70 9.30 6.35
C ARG A 144 -7.51 9.92 7.05
N GLU A 145 -7.80 10.72 8.06
CA GLU A 145 -6.79 11.08 9.05
C GLU A 145 -6.51 9.82 9.87
N TYR A 146 -5.33 9.22 9.66
CA TYR A 146 -4.87 8.12 10.48
C TYR A 146 -4.38 8.68 11.82
N THR A 147 -5.24 8.59 12.83
CA THR A 147 -4.92 9.02 14.20
C THR A 147 -4.69 7.82 15.12
N VAL A 148 -4.16 8.09 16.31
CA VAL A 148 -3.95 7.08 17.35
C VAL A 148 -5.29 6.51 17.85
N GLU A 149 -6.32 7.35 17.93
CA GLU A 149 -7.69 6.96 18.33
C GLU A 149 -8.32 6.03 17.29
N TYR A 150 -8.06 6.29 16.01
CA TYR A 150 -8.52 5.43 14.93
C TYR A 150 -7.92 4.02 15.02
N VAL A 151 -6.61 3.92 15.30
CA VAL A 151 -5.95 2.64 15.57
C VAL A 151 -6.59 1.95 16.77
N GLU A 152 -6.81 2.69 17.87
CA GLU A 152 -7.41 2.15 19.08
C GLU A 152 -8.80 1.56 18.84
N ASP A 153 -9.64 2.25 18.07
CA ASP A 153 -10.99 1.78 17.75
C ASP A 153 -10.96 0.45 16.97
N ILE A 154 -10.12 0.35 15.93
CA ILE A 154 -9.94 -0.90 15.17
C ILE A 154 -9.45 -2.03 16.07
N MET A 155 -8.49 -1.75 16.96
CA MET A 155 -7.97 -2.73 17.91
C MET A 155 -9.07 -3.27 18.82
N GLN A 156 -9.80 -2.37 19.49
CA GLN A 156 -10.84 -2.75 20.45
C GLN A 156 -11.96 -3.53 19.78
N GLN A 157 -12.39 -3.10 18.58
CA GLN A 157 -13.42 -3.80 17.82
C GLN A 157 -12.97 -5.19 17.40
N THR A 158 -11.73 -5.34 16.93
CA THR A 158 -11.16 -6.64 16.54
C THR A 158 -11.05 -7.58 17.74
N PHE A 159 -10.50 -7.09 18.86
CA PHE A 159 -10.41 -7.88 20.09
C PHE A 159 -11.78 -8.33 20.59
N LYS A 160 -12.76 -7.41 20.64
CA LYS A 160 -14.12 -7.73 21.05
C LYS A 160 -14.78 -8.75 20.13
N ALA A 161 -14.60 -8.62 18.81
CA ALA A 161 -15.21 -9.51 17.83
C ALA A 161 -14.64 -10.94 17.89
N VAL A 162 -13.33 -11.10 18.10
CA VAL A 162 -12.69 -12.43 18.07
C VAL A 162 -12.60 -13.07 19.46
N ALA A 163 -12.18 -12.32 20.47
CA ALA A 163 -11.96 -12.83 21.83
C ALA A 163 -13.20 -12.71 22.73
N GLY A 164 -14.04 -11.70 22.50
CA GLY A 164 -15.18 -11.40 23.36
C GLY A 164 -14.74 -11.12 24.80
N LYS A 165 -15.34 -11.83 25.77
CA LYS A 165 -15.00 -11.71 27.20
C LYS A 165 -14.04 -12.80 27.72
N ARG A 166 -13.46 -13.61 26.83
CA ARG A 166 -12.65 -14.77 27.23
C ARG A 166 -11.27 -14.31 27.73
N LYS A 167 -10.84 -14.86 28.87
CA LYS A 167 -9.50 -14.64 29.43
C LYS A 167 -8.45 -15.62 28.92
N THR A 168 -8.87 -16.70 28.26
CA THR A 168 -7.97 -17.72 27.68
C THR A 168 -8.30 -17.87 26.21
N LEU A 169 -7.28 -17.85 25.35
CA LEU A 169 -7.46 -17.99 23.90
C LEU A 169 -6.55 -19.08 23.33
N GLU A 170 -7.13 -19.87 22.43
CA GLU A 170 -6.41 -20.85 21.62
C GLU A 170 -5.65 -20.17 20.48
N GLY A 171 -4.60 -20.84 19.97
CA GLY A 171 -3.76 -20.30 18.89
C GLY A 171 -4.53 -19.93 17.61
N VAL A 172 -5.64 -20.63 17.30
CA VAL A 172 -6.49 -20.32 16.13
C VAL A 172 -7.18 -18.96 16.28
N LYS A 173 -7.65 -18.62 17.49
CA LYS A 173 -8.25 -17.31 17.80
C LYS A 173 -7.20 -16.20 17.72
N ILE A 174 -6.00 -16.45 18.23
CA ILE A 174 -4.87 -15.50 18.15
C ILE A 174 -4.50 -15.23 16.70
N LYS A 175 -4.36 -16.28 15.88
CA LYS A 175 -4.12 -16.14 14.44
C LYS A 175 -5.21 -15.29 13.78
N LYS A 176 -6.48 -15.56 14.09
CA LYS A 176 -7.60 -14.77 13.54
C LYS A 176 -7.53 -13.29 13.93
N ILE A 177 -7.15 -12.96 15.17
CA ILE A 177 -6.93 -11.56 15.58
C ILE A 177 -5.85 -10.92 14.72
N LEU A 178 -4.67 -11.53 14.64
CA LEU A 178 -3.53 -10.97 13.91
C LEU A 178 -3.81 -10.85 12.40
N ASP A 179 -4.44 -11.85 11.79
CA ASP A 179 -4.84 -11.79 10.37
C ASP A 179 -5.84 -10.65 10.11
N THR A 180 -6.79 -10.43 11.03
CA THR A 180 -7.78 -9.34 10.91
C THR A 180 -7.11 -7.98 11.05
N LEU A 181 -6.20 -7.82 12.02
CA LEU A 181 -5.47 -6.57 12.23
C LEU A 181 -4.51 -6.27 11.06
N ALA A 182 -3.84 -7.28 10.51
CA ALA A 182 -2.95 -7.11 9.37
C ALA A 182 -3.67 -6.51 8.15
N ILE A 183 -4.88 -7.01 7.87
CA ILE A 183 -5.75 -6.45 6.83
C ILE A 183 -6.21 -5.04 7.20
N ALA A 184 -6.66 -4.83 8.45
CA ALA A 184 -7.22 -3.55 8.86
C ALA A 184 -6.19 -2.41 8.87
N PHE A 185 -4.93 -2.73 9.18
CA PHE A 185 -3.84 -1.77 9.27
C PHE A 185 -2.96 -1.66 8.04
N GLU A 186 -3.20 -2.42 6.97
CA GLU A 186 -2.51 -2.22 5.69
C GLU A 186 -2.46 -0.74 5.25
N PRO A 187 -3.59 -0.01 5.17
CA PRO A 187 -3.53 1.41 4.77
C PRO A 187 -2.90 2.33 5.84
N VAL A 188 -2.90 1.93 7.12
CA VAL A 188 -2.19 2.66 8.19
C VAL A 188 -0.68 2.47 8.02
N ASN A 189 -0.24 1.26 7.66
CA ASN A 189 1.16 0.93 7.43
C ASN A 189 1.70 1.65 6.19
N ASP A 190 0.89 1.76 5.13
CA ASP A 190 1.23 2.58 3.95
C ASP A 190 1.41 4.05 4.34
N PHE A 191 0.49 4.59 5.15
CA PHE A 191 0.60 5.95 5.66
C PHE A 191 1.86 6.16 6.52
N ILE A 192 2.16 5.22 7.44
CA ILE A 192 3.40 5.24 8.24
C ILE A 192 4.63 5.26 7.33
N THR A 193 4.64 4.45 6.27
CA THR A 193 5.76 4.37 5.33
C THR A 193 6.02 5.70 4.63
N VAL A 194 4.97 6.35 4.15
CA VAL A 194 5.06 7.64 3.45
C VAL A 194 5.39 8.80 4.41
N ASN A 195 5.08 8.68 5.69
CA ASN A 195 5.24 9.73 6.70
C ASN A 195 6.26 9.35 7.79
N ILE A 196 7.21 8.46 7.48
CA ILE A 196 8.18 7.92 8.43
C ILE A 196 9.05 9.01 9.07
N ASP A 197 9.18 10.16 8.41
CA ASP A 197 9.87 11.36 8.86
C ASP A 197 9.08 12.22 9.85
N LYS A 198 7.80 11.90 10.10
CA LYS A 198 6.91 12.66 10.97
C LYS A 198 6.65 11.92 12.29
N PRO A 199 6.48 12.65 13.42
CA PRO A 199 6.20 12.03 14.72
C PRO A 199 4.97 11.12 14.75
N ILE A 200 3.98 11.40 13.88
CA ILE A 200 2.76 10.60 13.78
C ILE A 200 3.04 9.15 13.37
N ALA A 201 4.05 8.88 12.54
CA ALA A 201 4.38 7.52 12.12
C ALA A 201 4.78 6.64 13.29
N TYR A 202 5.68 7.13 14.15
CA TYR A 202 6.04 6.44 15.38
C TYR A 202 4.86 6.38 16.37
N GLY A 203 4.03 7.44 16.45
CA GLY A 203 2.82 7.44 17.28
C GLY A 203 1.86 6.29 16.93
N LEU A 204 1.61 6.06 15.64
CA LEU A 204 0.77 4.97 15.17
C LEU A 204 1.42 3.60 15.41
N PHE A 205 2.71 3.46 15.09
CA PHE A 205 3.47 2.22 15.34
C PHE A 205 3.44 1.82 16.82
N SER A 206 3.83 2.75 17.70
CA SER A 206 3.91 2.49 19.14
C SER A 206 2.54 2.17 19.73
N LYS A 207 1.48 2.81 19.24
CA LYS A 207 0.10 2.49 19.63
C LYS A 207 -0.26 1.05 19.27
N ILE A 208 -0.05 0.62 18.01
CA ILE A 208 -0.35 -0.74 17.55
C ILE A 208 0.39 -1.77 18.43
N VAL A 209 1.69 -1.59 18.64
CA VAL A 209 2.49 -2.53 19.45
C VAL A 209 2.02 -2.55 20.89
N SER A 210 1.80 -1.38 21.50
CA SER A 210 1.39 -1.27 22.91
C SER A 210 0.01 -1.89 23.17
N ASP A 211 -0.96 -1.70 22.27
CA ASP A 211 -2.30 -2.26 22.42
C ASP A 211 -2.30 -3.79 22.24
N ILE A 212 -1.47 -4.32 21.33
CA ILE A 212 -1.28 -5.78 21.20
C ILE A 212 -0.61 -6.34 22.46
N GLN A 213 0.43 -5.69 22.98
CA GLN A 213 1.08 -6.09 24.24
C GLN A 213 0.14 -6.05 25.44
N ALA A 214 -0.68 -5.00 25.54
CA ALA A 214 -1.68 -4.88 26.60
C ALA A 214 -2.75 -5.98 26.49
N PHE A 215 -3.13 -6.33 25.26
CA PHE A 215 -4.05 -7.44 25.02
C PHE A 215 -3.43 -8.80 25.38
N ASP A 216 -2.24 -9.10 24.88
CA ASP A 216 -1.43 -10.30 25.14
C ASP A 216 -1.28 -10.54 26.65
N LYS A 217 -0.83 -9.53 27.41
CA LYS A 217 -0.69 -9.60 28.88
C LYS A 217 -1.99 -9.88 29.64
N ARG A 218 -3.14 -9.53 29.06
CA ARG A 218 -4.46 -9.66 29.71
C ARG A 218 -5.08 -11.04 29.50
N ILE A 219 -4.55 -11.84 28.59
CA ILE A 219 -5.06 -13.18 28.28
C ILE A 219 -4.02 -14.27 28.57
N SER A 220 -4.50 -15.48 28.84
CA SER A 220 -3.66 -16.67 28.97
C SER A 220 -3.63 -17.44 27.65
N HIS A 221 -2.45 -17.80 27.18
CA HIS A 221 -2.25 -18.68 26.02
C HIS A 221 -0.84 -19.28 25.96
N HIS A 222 -0.64 -20.25 25.06
CA HIS A 222 0.68 -20.86 24.76
C HIS A 222 1.21 -20.51 23.36
N SER A 223 0.55 -19.59 22.64
CA SER A 223 0.96 -19.22 21.28
C SER A 223 2.20 -18.33 21.28
N LYS A 224 3.11 -18.57 20.34
CA LYS A 224 4.26 -17.69 20.05
C LYS A 224 3.93 -16.54 19.10
N LYS A 225 2.71 -16.51 18.52
CA LYS A 225 2.35 -15.62 17.41
C LYS A 225 2.40 -14.14 17.73
N PHE A 226 2.12 -13.74 18.97
CA PHE A 226 2.32 -12.34 19.37
C PHE A 226 3.80 -11.98 19.37
N GLY A 227 4.67 -12.86 19.88
CA GLY A 227 6.12 -12.72 19.79
C GLY A 227 6.60 -12.56 18.35
N ASP A 228 6.14 -13.45 17.45
CA ASP A 228 6.45 -13.38 16.02
C ASP A 228 5.98 -12.05 15.42
N PHE A 229 4.76 -11.62 15.75
CA PHE A 229 4.21 -10.34 15.31
C PHE A 229 5.07 -9.16 15.78
N TYR A 230 5.43 -9.08 17.06
CA TYR A 230 6.24 -7.97 17.58
C TYR A 230 7.58 -7.87 16.86
N GLN A 231 8.22 -9.02 16.63
CA GLN A 231 9.49 -9.06 15.92
C GLN A 231 9.32 -8.59 14.47
N SER A 232 8.38 -9.17 13.73
CA SER A 232 8.16 -8.82 12.32
C SER A 232 7.75 -7.35 12.14
N TYR A 233 6.85 -6.84 12.99
CA TYR A 233 6.36 -5.47 12.88
C TYR A 233 7.42 -4.43 13.27
N SER A 234 8.23 -4.73 14.31
CA SER A 234 9.36 -3.86 14.69
C SER A 234 10.47 -3.88 13.62
N THR A 235 10.77 -5.04 13.05
CA THR A 235 11.73 -5.17 11.94
C THR A 235 11.24 -4.41 10.70
N TRP A 236 9.96 -4.50 10.36
CA TRP A 236 9.40 -3.70 9.26
C TRP A 236 9.56 -2.20 9.52
N PHE A 237 9.20 -1.70 10.70
CA PHE A 237 9.33 -0.28 11.01
C PHE A 237 10.80 0.18 10.98
N ALA A 238 11.72 -0.63 11.50
CA ALA A 238 13.16 -0.38 11.44
C ALA A 238 13.68 -0.29 9.99
N LEU A 239 13.30 -1.24 9.13
CA LEU A 239 13.65 -1.22 7.70
C LEU A 239 13.09 0.02 6.99
N THR A 240 11.83 0.36 7.26
CA THR A 240 11.19 1.56 6.71
C THR A 240 11.93 2.84 7.14
N LEU A 241 12.32 2.94 8.41
CA LEU A 241 13.11 4.06 8.92
C LEU A 241 14.51 4.11 8.28
N ASN A 242 15.18 2.96 8.15
CA ASN A 242 16.48 2.85 7.48
C ASN A 242 16.41 3.15 5.97
N ASN A 243 15.24 3.04 5.33
CA ASN A 243 15.07 3.46 3.95
C ASN A 243 14.95 4.99 3.77
N THR A 244 15.02 5.77 4.86
CA THR A 244 15.05 7.23 4.80
C THR A 244 16.32 7.72 4.11
N GLN A 245 16.18 8.31 2.92
CA GLN A 245 17.31 8.80 2.12
C GLN A 245 17.99 10.02 2.74
N ASN A 246 17.23 10.89 3.41
CA ASN A 246 17.76 12.10 4.02
C ASN A 246 18.40 11.78 5.38
N GLN A 247 19.73 11.83 5.42
CA GLN A 247 20.52 11.53 6.62
C GLN A 247 20.22 12.44 7.82
N ALA A 248 19.89 13.72 7.60
CA ALA A 248 19.56 14.63 8.70
C ALA A 248 18.22 14.25 9.35
N ILE A 249 17.24 13.87 8.53
CA ILE A 249 15.94 13.37 9.01
C ILE A 249 16.13 12.05 9.75
N TYR A 250 16.89 11.11 9.17
CA TYR A 250 17.22 9.83 9.79
C TYR A 250 17.82 10.01 11.19
N ARG A 251 18.86 10.85 11.32
CA ARG A 251 19.50 11.14 12.61
C ARG A 251 18.55 11.77 13.61
N THR A 252 17.67 12.66 13.15
CA THR A 252 16.66 13.29 14.01
C THR A 252 15.68 12.26 14.56
N GLN A 253 15.21 11.33 13.72
CA GLN A 253 14.30 10.26 14.14
C GLN A 253 14.95 9.30 15.14
N ILE A 254 16.20 8.90 14.90
CA ILE A 254 16.96 8.06 15.84
C ILE A 254 17.16 8.78 17.17
N LYS A 255 17.55 10.06 17.13
CA LYS A 255 17.76 10.84 18.34
C LYS A 255 16.46 10.93 19.15
N GLN A 256 15.34 11.21 18.52
CA GLN A 256 14.04 11.25 19.19
C GLN A 256 13.71 9.91 19.86
N LEU A 257 13.97 8.78 19.18
CA LEU A 257 13.76 7.46 19.77
C LEU A 257 14.73 7.18 20.94
N MET A 258 16.00 7.58 20.82
CA MET A 258 16.98 7.44 21.89
C MET A 258 16.65 8.32 23.10
N ASP A 259 16.20 9.55 22.89
CA ASP A 259 15.74 10.43 23.97
C ASP A 259 14.57 9.76 24.73
N ARG A 260 13.65 9.09 24.03
CA ARG A 260 12.56 8.34 24.67
C ARG A 260 13.02 7.16 25.53
N VAL A 261 14.21 6.61 25.26
CA VAL A 261 14.78 5.47 25.99
C VAL A 261 15.72 5.91 27.11
N PHE A 262 16.54 6.94 26.85
CA PHE A 262 17.63 7.37 27.71
C PHE A 262 17.40 8.73 28.38
N ALA A 263 16.31 9.44 28.09
CA ALA A 263 15.97 10.70 28.75
C ALA A 263 14.54 10.72 29.32
N GLU A 264 13.61 9.97 28.74
CA GLU A 264 12.22 9.94 29.17
C GLU A 264 11.85 8.60 29.85
N SER A 265 11.20 8.63 31.00
CA SER A 265 10.59 7.41 31.56
C SER A 265 9.24 7.17 30.89
N ARG A 266 9.18 6.22 29.94
CA ARG A 266 7.97 5.92 29.16
C ARG A 266 7.52 4.46 29.36
N PRO A 267 6.19 4.20 29.38
CA PRO A 267 5.66 2.83 29.39
C PRO A 267 6.07 2.00 28.17
N THR A 268 6.47 2.65 27.08
CA THR A 268 6.87 2.03 25.81
C THR A 268 8.33 1.57 25.78
N ILE A 269 9.11 1.76 26.86
CA ILE A 269 10.56 1.52 26.86
C ILE A 269 10.95 0.13 26.33
N ALA A 270 10.19 -0.91 26.65
CA ALA A 270 10.47 -2.27 26.15
C ALA A 270 10.32 -2.39 24.63
N VAL A 271 9.37 -1.68 24.02
CA VAL A 271 9.20 -1.62 22.57
C VAL A 271 10.34 -0.82 21.94
N ASP A 272 10.67 0.31 22.56
CA ASP A 272 11.67 1.24 22.06
C ASP A 272 13.08 0.63 22.06
N THR A 273 13.42 -0.16 23.08
CA THR A 273 14.69 -0.90 23.13
C THR A 273 14.80 -1.96 22.03
N VAL A 274 13.70 -2.66 21.71
CA VAL A 274 13.67 -3.66 20.63
C VAL A 274 13.78 -2.96 19.27
N LEU A 275 13.10 -1.82 19.11
CA LEU A 275 13.16 -1.05 17.88
C LEU A 275 14.55 -0.46 17.64
N LEU A 276 15.20 0.11 18.66
CA LEU A 276 16.58 0.62 18.54
C LEU A 276 17.55 -0.47 18.08
N LYS A 277 17.44 -1.67 18.66
CA LYS A 277 18.22 -2.83 18.21
C LYS A 277 17.93 -3.17 16.75
N GLY A 278 16.66 -3.23 16.36
CA GLY A 278 16.26 -3.51 14.98
C GLY A 278 16.78 -2.47 13.98
N ILE A 279 16.75 -1.18 14.33
CA ILE A 279 17.28 -0.10 13.48
C ILE A 279 18.78 -0.30 13.22
N TYR A 280 19.55 -0.61 14.26
CA TYR A 280 20.99 -0.87 14.12
C TYR A 280 21.27 -2.15 13.31
N ASP A 281 20.62 -3.25 13.67
CA ASP A 281 20.86 -4.57 13.06
C ASP A 281 20.46 -4.61 11.58
N CYS A 282 19.44 -3.84 11.17
CA CYS A 282 18.99 -3.72 9.79
C CYS A 282 19.64 -2.56 9.02
N GLY A 283 20.54 -1.80 9.64
CA GLY A 283 21.19 -0.64 9.02
C GLY A 283 22.37 -1.03 8.14
N THR A 284 22.69 -0.19 7.14
CA THR A 284 23.99 -0.24 6.47
C THR A 284 25.12 0.12 7.43
N ILE A 285 26.38 -0.11 7.04
CA ILE A 285 27.55 0.26 7.85
C ILE A 285 27.54 1.77 8.19
N ASP A 286 27.22 2.62 7.20
CA ASP A 286 27.12 4.07 7.41
C ASP A 286 25.99 4.45 8.37
N GLN A 287 24.86 3.73 8.31
CA GLN A 287 23.74 3.93 9.22
C GLN A 287 24.06 3.48 10.64
N GLN A 288 24.75 2.35 10.80
CA GLN A 288 25.24 1.87 12.10
C GLN A 288 26.22 2.87 12.73
N LYS A 289 27.12 3.43 11.93
CA LYS A 289 28.02 4.51 12.38
C LYS A 289 27.24 5.75 12.79
N SER A 290 26.29 6.19 11.98
CA SER A 290 25.44 7.34 12.32
C SER A 290 24.60 7.09 13.58
N PHE A 291 24.12 5.86 13.79
CA PHE A 291 23.41 5.45 14.99
C PHE A 291 24.33 5.56 16.22
N ALA A 292 25.56 5.03 16.14
CA ALA A 292 26.55 5.11 17.20
C ALA A 292 26.89 6.56 17.59
N GLU A 293 27.06 7.43 16.59
CA GLU A 293 27.30 8.87 16.81
C GLU A 293 26.16 9.58 17.53
N VAL A 294 24.92 9.12 17.37
CA VAL A 294 23.75 9.65 18.11
C VAL A 294 23.65 9.01 19.49
N LEU A 295 23.97 7.71 19.63
CA LEU A 295 23.90 6.98 20.90
C LEU A 295 24.89 7.51 21.94
N ARG A 296 26.13 7.81 21.53
CA ARG A 296 27.21 8.27 22.41
C ARG A 296 26.79 9.45 23.30
N PRO A 297 26.32 10.60 22.79
CA PRO A 297 25.90 11.71 23.64
C PRO A 297 24.68 11.37 24.50
N CYS A 298 23.76 10.50 24.05
CA CYS A 298 22.62 10.06 24.87
C CYS A 298 23.09 9.28 26.11
N LEU A 299 24.08 8.39 25.98
CA LEU A 299 24.63 7.63 27.11
C LEU A 299 25.47 8.51 28.06
N LEU A 300 26.12 9.55 27.55
CA LEU A 300 26.88 10.48 28.39
C LEU A 300 25.97 11.42 29.21
N GLN A 301 24.77 11.69 28.73
CA GLN A 301 23.85 12.67 29.32
C GLN A 301 22.68 12.01 30.08
N THR A 302 22.52 10.70 29.98
CA THR A 302 21.41 9.98 30.60
C THR A 302 21.50 9.99 32.13
N SER A 303 20.35 10.14 32.78
CA SER A 303 20.20 9.88 34.21
C SER A 303 19.91 8.41 34.52
N PHE A 304 19.63 7.60 33.50
CA PHE A 304 19.36 6.17 33.67
C PHE A 304 20.65 5.39 33.83
N THR A 305 20.54 4.25 34.49
CA THR A 305 21.61 3.29 34.69
C THR A 305 21.33 2.03 33.89
N ARG A 306 22.33 1.18 33.73
CA ARG A 306 22.14 -0.16 33.15
C ARG A 306 21.02 -0.99 33.80
N TYR A 307 20.68 -0.74 35.06
CA TYR A 307 19.66 -1.50 35.80
C TYR A 307 18.23 -1.13 35.39
N ASP A 308 18.05 0.00 34.73
CA ASP A 308 16.76 0.44 34.19
C ASP A 308 16.37 -0.31 32.90
N PHE A 309 17.30 -1.09 32.35
CA PHE A 309 17.14 -1.82 31.10
C PHE A 309 17.30 -3.33 31.27
N LYS A 310 16.72 -4.08 30.33
CA LYS A 310 16.97 -5.53 30.27
C LYS A 310 18.41 -5.81 29.86
N MET A 311 18.96 -6.89 30.41
CA MET A 311 20.37 -7.27 30.20
C MET A 311 20.75 -7.52 28.74
N ASP A 312 19.81 -8.00 27.92
CA ASP A 312 20.03 -8.19 26.49
C ASP A 312 20.20 -6.85 25.76
N PHE A 313 19.41 -5.84 26.12
CA PHE A 313 19.56 -4.48 25.59
C PHE A 313 20.85 -3.82 26.08
N VAL A 314 21.20 -3.95 27.37
CA VAL A 314 22.48 -3.43 27.89
C VAL A 314 23.67 -4.05 27.16
N SER A 315 23.62 -5.36 26.90
CA SER A 315 24.66 -6.07 26.15
C SER A 315 24.76 -5.55 24.71
N PHE A 316 23.62 -5.33 24.05
CA PHE A 316 23.58 -4.69 22.73
C PHE A 316 24.24 -3.31 22.74
N VAL A 317 23.88 -2.44 23.69
CA VAL A 317 24.46 -1.08 23.80
C VAL A 317 25.98 -1.15 24.02
N ARG A 318 26.46 -2.08 24.84
CA ARG A 318 27.89 -2.34 25.04
C ARG A 318 28.57 -2.75 23.75
N ASP A 319 27.99 -3.69 23.02
CA ASP A 319 28.60 -4.24 21.80
C ASP A 319 28.67 -3.16 20.70
N VAL A 320 27.67 -2.27 20.61
CA VAL A 320 27.73 -1.06 19.75
C VAL A 320 28.86 -0.13 20.20
N ALA A 321 29.01 0.13 21.50
CA ALA A 321 30.06 1.01 22.02
C ALA A 321 31.48 0.47 21.78
N LEU A 322 31.66 -0.84 21.84
CA LEU A 322 32.91 -1.51 21.49
C LEU A 322 33.18 -1.49 19.99
N THR A 323 32.15 -1.73 19.17
CA THR A 323 32.28 -1.78 17.70
C THR A 323 32.68 -0.43 17.10
N HIS A 324 32.25 0.68 17.72
CA HIS A 324 32.51 2.04 17.24
C HIS A 324 33.45 2.84 18.15
N ASP A 325 34.28 2.15 18.96
CA ASP A 325 35.39 2.72 19.73
C ASP A 325 35.03 3.87 20.68
N PHE A 326 33.88 3.81 21.35
CA PHE A 326 33.48 4.81 22.36
C PHE A 326 33.16 4.23 23.74
N TYR A 327 33.39 2.92 23.96
CA TYR A 327 33.09 2.23 25.22
C TYR A 327 33.73 2.88 26.45
N GLU A 328 35.02 3.22 26.39
CA GLU A 328 35.75 3.82 27.52
C GLU A 328 35.13 5.14 27.96
N GLU A 329 34.57 5.92 27.03
CA GLU A 329 33.95 7.20 27.34
C GLU A 329 32.61 7.06 28.05
N VAL A 330 31.85 6.02 27.70
CA VAL A 330 30.52 5.74 28.28
C VAL A 330 30.60 4.68 29.39
N GLY A 331 31.80 4.34 29.86
CA GLY A 331 32.05 3.27 30.83
C GLY A 331 31.21 3.40 32.10
N SER A 332 30.96 4.63 32.56
CA SER A 332 30.11 4.93 33.73
C SER A 332 28.68 4.42 33.62
N PHE A 333 28.13 4.29 32.40
CA PHE A 333 26.81 3.69 32.18
C PHE A 333 26.79 2.19 32.50
N PHE A 334 27.92 1.50 32.30
CA PHE A 334 28.05 0.05 32.45
C PHE A 334 28.55 -0.40 33.82
N GLU A 335 29.00 0.53 34.67
CA GLU A 335 29.49 0.23 36.01
C GLU A 335 28.45 -0.52 36.86
N ILE A 336 28.94 -1.55 37.57
CA ILE A 336 28.15 -2.26 38.57
C ILE A 336 28.30 -1.46 39.87
N LYS A 337 27.25 -0.73 40.25
CA LYS A 337 27.23 -0.03 41.54
C LYS A 337 27.01 -1.08 42.62
N SER A 338 28.05 -1.29 43.43
CA SER A 338 28.10 -2.19 44.59
C SER A 338 27.21 -1.72 45.73
#